data_AF-A0A531K379-F1
#
_entry.id   AF-A0A531K379-F1
#
_cell.length_a   1.000
_cell.length_b   1.000
_cell.length_c   1.000
_cell.angle_alpha   90.00
_cell.angle_beta   90.00
_cell.angle_gamma   90.00
#
_symmetry.space_group_name_H-M   'P 1'
#
loop_
_entity.id
_entity.type
_entity.pdbx_description
1 polymer ?
#
loop_
_entity_poly.entity_id
_entity_poly.type
_entity_poly.pdbx_seq_one_letter_code
_entity_poly.pdbx_strand_id
1 'polypeptide(L)' 'VWLNPESEKHWGFTHSIAMIRDIFGGRMFPLTLAGLEAATKQLSRKH' A
#
# COMPACT_ATOMS: atom_id res chain seq x y z
N VAL A 1 1.62 -4.37 5.86
CA VAL A 1 0.89 -3.70 4.76
C VAL A 1 1.01 -2.20 4.99
N TRP A 2 0.96 -1.38 3.96
CA TRP A 2 0.96 0.09 4.09
C TRP A 2 -0.24 0.68 3.35
N LEU A 3 -0.93 1.65 3.97
CA LEU A 3 -2.00 2.41 3.34
C LEU A 3 -1.44 3.75 2.88
N ASN A 4 -1.48 4.01 1.58
CA ASN A 4 -0.99 5.25 0.99
C ASN A 4 -2.15 6.22 0.73
N PRO A 5 -2.17 7.43 1.32
CA PRO A 5 -3.15 8.46 0.97
C PRO A 5 -2.94 9.04 -0.44
N GLU A 6 -1.74 8.91 -1.01
CA GLU A 6 -1.47 9.36 -2.38
C GLU A 6 -2.15 8.46 -3.41
N SER A 7 -2.64 9.08 -4.49
CA SER A 7 -3.21 8.36 -5.64
C SER A 7 -2.15 7.42 -6.26
N GLU A 8 -2.55 6.21 -6.64
CA GLU A 8 -1.63 5.16 -7.15
C GLU A 8 -0.78 5.62 -8.33
N LYS A 9 -1.33 6.46 -9.20
CA LYS A 9 -0.63 7.08 -10.33
C LYS A 9 0.61 7.89 -9.93
N HIS A 10 0.69 8.36 -8.68
CA HIS A 10 1.81 9.15 -8.15
C HIS A 10 2.79 8.32 -7.31
N TRP A 11 2.56 7.02 -7.09
CA TRP A 11 3.44 6.22 -6.22
C TRP A 11 4.88 6.09 -6.75
N GLY A 12 5.10 6.35 -8.04
CA GLY A 12 6.44 6.43 -8.64
C GLY A 12 7.11 7.79 -8.55
N PHE A 13 6.42 8.84 -8.07
CA PHE A 13 6.88 10.23 -8.23
C PHE A 13 7.73 10.73 -7.06
N THR A 14 7.60 10.14 -5.87
CA THR A 14 8.36 10.56 -4.69
C THR A 14 9.30 9.47 -4.21
N HIS A 15 10.53 9.87 -3.85
CA HIS A 15 11.56 8.96 -3.38
C HIS A 15 11.17 8.24 -2.08
N SER A 16 10.48 8.94 -1.17
CA SER A 16 9.99 8.36 0.09
C SER A 16 9.00 7.21 -0.13
N ILE A 17 8.11 7.31 -1.12
CA ILE A 17 7.18 6.22 -1.44
C ILE A 17 7.94 4.99 -1.96
N ALA A 18 9.01 5.18 -2.75
CA ALA A 18 9.86 4.08 -3.19
C ALA A 18 10.55 3.37 -2.02
N MET A 19 11.12 4.12 -1.07
CA MET A 19 11.73 3.53 0.13
C MET A 19 10.71 2.74 0.97
N ILE A 20 9.51 3.30 1.18
CA ILE A 20 8.44 2.62 1.91
C ILE A 20 7.99 1.34 1.19
N ARG A 21 7.89 1.37 -0.15
CA ARG A 21 7.57 0.19 -0.95
C ARG A 21 8.52 -0.97 -0.68
N ASP A 22 9.81 -0.67 -0.61
CA ASP A 22 10.85 -1.69 -0.37
C ASP A 22 10.73 -2.25 1.06
N ILE A 23 10.54 -1.40 2.07
CA ILE A 23 10.34 -1.82 3.48
C ILE A 23 9.13 -2.74 3.61
N PHE A 24 8.03 -2.43 2.93
CA PHE A 24 6.80 -3.22 3.02
C PHE A 24 6.74 -4.40 2.03
N GLY A 25 7.74 -4.54 1.16
CA GLY A 25 7.83 -5.59 0.14
C GLY A 25 6.70 -5.49 -0.87
N GLY A 26 6.41 -4.29 -1.37
CA GLY A 26 5.36 -4.04 -2.36
C GLY A 26 3.93 -4.12 -1.86
N ARG A 27 3.70 -4.43 -0.58
CA ARG A 27 2.35 -4.59 0.00
C ARG A 27 1.73 -3.25 0.42
N MET A 28 1.50 -2.41 -0.58
CA MET A 28 0.92 -1.08 -0.46
C MET A 28 -0.50 -1.08 -1.04
N PHE A 29 -1.41 -0.33 -0.42
CA PHE A 29 -2.82 -0.23 -0.81
C PHE A 29 -3.26 1.23 -0.78
N PRO A 30 -4.14 1.68 -1.69
CA PRO A 30 -4.62 3.05 -1.70
C PRO A 30 -5.58 3.30 -0.53
N LEU A 31 -5.66 4.55 -0.06
CA LEU A 31 -6.62 4.96 0.97
C LEU A 31 -8.02 5.15 0.38
N THR A 32 -8.61 4.04 -0.08
CA THR A 32 -9.99 3.94 -0.56
C THR A 32 -10.70 2.77 0.15
N LEU A 33 -12.03 2.70 0.07
CA LEU A 33 -12.77 1.58 0.66
C LEU A 33 -12.28 0.23 0.10
N ALA A 34 -12.13 0.14 -1.22
CA ALA A 34 -11.60 -1.06 -1.88
C ALA A 34 -10.15 -1.37 -1.45
N GLY A 35 -9.31 -0.35 -1.25
CA GLY A 35 -7.95 -0.53 -0.75
C GLY A 35 -7.89 -1.04 0.69
N LEU A 36 -8.79 -0.56 1.56
CA LEU A 36 -8.95 -1.04 2.94
C LEU A 36 -9.41 -2.50 3.00
N GLU A 37 -10.36 -2.89 2.14
CA GLU A 37 -10.80 -4.28 2.01
C GLU A 37 -9.65 -5.19 1.54
N ALA A 38 -8.89 -4.75 0.53
CA ALA A 38 -7.74 -5.49 0.03
C ALA A 38 -6.63 -5.64 1.08
N ALA A 39 -6.33 -4.57 1.84
CA ALA A 39 -5.36 -4.60 2.93
C ALA A 39 -5.79 -5.58 4.04
N THR A 40 -7.06 -5.57 4.43
CA THR A 40 -7.62 -6.48 5.44
C THR A 40 -7.54 -7.94 4.97
N LYS A 41 -7.90 -8.21 3.70
CA LYS A 41 -7.77 -9.54 3.09
C LYS A 41 -6.31 -10.03 3.05
N GLN A 42 -5.35 -9.13 2.81
CA GLN A 42 -3.93 -9.48 2.81
C GLN A 42 -3.42 -9.84 4.21
N LEU A 43 -3.96 -9.19 5.25
CA LEU A 43 -3.61 -9.48 6.64
C LEU A 43 -4.23 -10.79 7.12
N SER A 44 -5.47 -11.10 6.75
CA SER A 44 -6.15 -12.35 7.15
C SER A 44 -5.53 -13.60 6.54
N ARG A 45 -4.87 -13.50 5.38
CA ARG A 45 -4.14 -14.60 4.72
C ARG A 45 -2.84 -15.02 5.43
N LYS A 46 -2.40 -14.28 6.44
CA LYS A 46 -1.15 -14.56 7.18
C LYS A 46 -1.38 -15.30 8.51
N HIS A 47 -2.56 -15.90 8.68
CA HIS A 47 -2.89 -16.78 9.80
C HIS A 47 -3.24 -18.19 9.29
#